data_AF-A0A7V9RX13-F1
#
_entry.id   AF-A0A7V9RX13-F1
#
_cell.length_a   1.000
_cell.length_b   1.000
_cell.length_c   1.000
_cell.angle_alpha   90.00
_cell.angle_beta   90.00
_cell.angle_gamma   90.00
#
_symmetry.space_group_name_H-M   'P 1'
#
loop_
_entity.id
_entity.type
_entity.pdbx_description
1 polymer ?
#
loop_
_entity_poly.entity_id
_entity_poly.type
_entity_poly.pdbx_seq_one_letter_code
_entity_poly.pdbx_strand_id
1 'polypeptide(L)'
;MRGLTVLRVALVAFVVVWLFGPYALRSSVPIWLVFLIALGLEVNYFAGAFRPSRARAPDRGPQPVDRERYGYDWEDEDERDEEVAERGLPVRQFLVGLGVIAALVVLIWAVDSRSGWDAVDSDARAKAEERFSDEASRVAGKSVTIRCDESGNYVGAVQHADGVALVGGDLAYLTPERCLDLYRLAFKGEERSSQTARSLAVLAHEAWHLRGEGNEGKTECYALQSGVELGRRLGLSASTARRLMRQQLTENALRRKGNLEYLVPPECRNGGPLDLDPDSDKFP
;
A
#
# COMPACT_ATOMS: atom_id res chain seq x y z
N MET A 1 6.59 29.91 -10.66
CA MET A 1 7.67 29.10 -10.05
C MET A 1 7.36 28.62 -8.63
N ARG A 2 6.88 29.47 -7.69
CA ARG A 2 6.59 29.06 -6.29
C ARG A 2 5.60 27.88 -6.14
N GLY A 3 4.54 27.82 -6.95
CA GLY A 3 3.53 26.75 -6.85
C GLY A 3 4.04 25.34 -7.18
N LEU A 4 4.95 25.20 -8.17
CA LEU A 4 5.49 23.90 -8.56
C LEU A 4 6.43 23.32 -7.49
N THR A 5 7.25 24.18 -6.89
CA THR A 5 8.14 23.79 -5.79
C THR A 5 7.34 23.32 -4.57
N VAL A 6 6.27 24.05 -4.20
CA VAL A 6 5.37 23.64 -3.11
C VAL A 6 4.75 22.27 -3.40
N LEU A 7 4.35 22.03 -4.65
CA LEU A 7 3.71 20.77 -5.04
C LEU A 7 4.69 19.60 -5.06
N ARG A 8 5.95 19.82 -5.47
CA ARG A 8 7.02 18.82 -5.34
C ARG A 8 7.35 18.50 -3.89
N VAL A 9 7.42 19.52 -3.02
CA VAL A 9 7.62 19.32 -1.58
C VAL A 9 6.45 18.54 -0.98
N ALA A 10 5.21 18.86 -1.38
CA ALA A 10 4.03 18.11 -0.96
C ALA A 10 4.06 16.66 -1.44
N LEU A 11 4.51 16.40 -2.67
CA LEU A 11 4.68 15.06 -3.21
C LEU A 11 5.72 14.25 -2.41
N VAL A 12 6.89 14.84 -2.15
CA VAL A 12 7.94 14.21 -1.34
C VAL A 12 7.42 13.92 0.07
N ALA A 13 6.77 14.89 0.71
CA ALA A 13 6.17 14.70 2.03
C ALA A 13 5.11 13.60 2.01
N PHE A 14 4.26 13.55 0.98
CA PHE A 14 3.27 12.49 0.82
C PHE A 14 3.93 11.13 0.68
N VAL A 15 4.96 10.97 -0.16
CA VAL A 15 5.66 9.69 -0.36
C VAL A 15 6.34 9.23 0.94
N VAL A 16 6.96 10.14 1.69
CA VAL A 16 7.53 9.82 3.01
C VAL A 16 6.44 9.38 3.99
N VAL A 17 5.34 10.12 4.07
CA VAL A 17 4.19 9.74 4.90
C VAL A 17 3.56 8.43 4.42
N TRP A 18 3.55 8.14 3.13
CA TRP A 18 3.02 6.90 2.58
C TRP A 18 3.90 5.70 2.94
N LEU A 19 5.22 5.86 2.86
CA LEU A 19 6.22 4.85 3.25
C LEU A 19 6.14 4.52 4.75
N PHE A 20 6.11 5.55 5.61
CA PHE A 20 6.18 5.38 7.06
C PHE A 20 4.83 5.46 7.77
N GLY A 21 3.75 5.66 7.03
CA GLY A 21 2.42 5.92 7.57
C GLY A 21 1.58 4.69 7.82
N PRO A 22 0.31 4.91 8.25
CA PRO A 22 -0.61 3.84 8.60
C PRO A 22 -0.95 2.99 7.37
N TYR A 23 -1.16 1.69 7.60
CA TYR A 23 -1.50 0.71 6.56
C TYR A 23 -2.69 1.14 5.69
N ALA A 24 -3.69 1.80 6.29
CA ALA A 24 -4.86 2.32 5.57
C ALA A 24 -4.50 3.29 4.42
N LEU A 25 -3.39 4.03 4.55
CA LEU A 25 -2.93 4.94 3.50
C LEU A 25 -2.30 4.17 2.32
N ARG A 26 -1.53 3.12 2.63
CA ARG A 26 -0.89 2.24 1.64
C ARG A 26 -1.90 1.38 0.89
N SER A 27 -2.95 0.92 1.55
CA SER A 27 -4.00 0.11 0.93
C SER A 27 -4.95 0.94 0.06
N SER A 28 -5.14 2.24 0.35
CA SER A 28 -6.11 3.09 -0.35
C SER A 28 -5.54 3.79 -1.59
N VAL A 29 -4.25 4.10 -1.60
CA VAL A 29 -3.61 4.84 -2.71
C VAL A 29 -2.44 4.01 -3.25
N PRO A 30 -2.61 3.40 -4.45
CA PRO A 30 -1.50 2.71 -5.11
C PRO A 30 -0.38 3.72 -5.40
N ILE A 31 0.86 3.37 -5.04
CA ILE A 31 1.99 4.30 -5.15
C ILE A 31 2.26 4.74 -6.59
N TRP A 32 1.97 3.89 -7.58
CA TRP A 32 2.10 4.24 -9.00
C TRP A 32 1.19 5.41 -9.40
N LEU A 33 0.04 5.57 -8.76
CA LEU A 33 -0.89 6.67 -9.05
C LEU A 33 -0.28 8.02 -8.65
N VAL A 34 0.48 8.06 -7.56
CA VAL A 34 1.23 9.25 -7.12
C VAL A 34 2.28 9.62 -8.16
N PHE A 35 3.00 8.63 -8.69
CA PHE A 35 4.00 8.83 -9.73
C PHE A 35 3.39 9.24 -11.08
N LEU A 36 2.23 8.69 -11.46
CA LEU A 36 1.52 9.13 -12.66
C LEU A 36 0.99 10.55 -12.55
N ILE A 37 0.47 10.96 -11.40
CA ILE A 37 0.05 12.34 -11.15
C ILE A 37 1.27 13.27 -11.23
N ALA A 38 2.39 12.90 -10.59
CA ALA A 38 3.63 13.67 -10.64
C ALA A 38 4.14 13.81 -12.09
N LEU A 39 4.18 12.72 -12.84
CA LEU A 39 4.61 12.71 -14.24
C LEU A 39 3.67 13.55 -15.12
N GLY A 40 2.35 13.41 -14.93
CA GLY A 40 1.35 14.17 -15.67
C GLY A 40 1.46 15.68 -15.43
N LEU A 41 1.78 16.09 -14.21
CA LEU A 41 2.03 17.49 -13.87
C LEU A 41 3.30 18.04 -14.54
N GLU A 42 4.39 17.26 -14.55
CA GLU A 42 5.63 17.64 -15.24
C GLU A 42 5.42 17.73 -16.77
N VAL A 43 4.68 16.79 -17.35
CA VAL A 43 4.31 16.80 -18.79
C VAL A 43 3.41 17.98 -19.11
N ASN A 44 2.40 18.29 -18.30
CA ASN A 44 1.51 19.43 -18.51
C ASN A 44 2.29 20.76 -18.43
N TYR A 45 3.26 20.87 -17.51
CA TYR A 45 4.12 22.04 -17.42
C TYR A 45 5.02 22.19 -18.65
N PHE A 46 5.67 21.09 -19.05
CA PHE A 46 6.51 21.06 -20.24
C PHE A 46 5.72 21.42 -21.50
N ALA A 47 4.58 20.77 -21.75
CA ALA A 47 3.73 21.04 -22.91
C ALA A 47 3.12 22.46 -22.87
N GLY A 48 2.81 22.99 -21.69
CA GLY A 48 2.34 24.36 -21.50
C GLY A 48 3.37 25.41 -21.90
N ALA A 49 4.67 25.11 -21.79
CA ALA A 49 5.74 25.99 -22.23
C ALA A 49 5.89 26.07 -23.77
N PHE A 50 5.39 25.06 -24.50
CA PHE A 50 5.37 25.03 -25.97
C PHE A 50 4.03 25.48 -26.58
N ARG A 51 3.00 25.73 -25.76
CA ARG A 51 1.76 26.32 -26.28
C ARG A 51 2.03 27.76 -26.71
N PRO A 52 1.68 28.14 -27.96
CA PRO A 52 1.82 29.52 -28.38
C PRO A 52 1.03 30.41 -27.42
N SER A 53 1.69 31.42 -26.86
CA SER A 53 1.03 32.45 -26.08
C SER A 53 -0.15 32.95 -26.89
N ARG A 54 -1.35 32.94 -26.29
CA ARG A 54 -2.53 33.54 -26.89
C ARG A 54 -2.12 34.94 -27.34
N ALA A 55 -2.20 35.22 -28.64
CA ALA A 55 -1.76 36.49 -29.21
C ALA A 55 -2.25 37.61 -28.30
N ARG A 56 -1.30 38.38 -27.74
CA ARG A 56 -1.64 39.47 -26.84
C ARG A 56 -2.62 40.33 -27.63
N ALA A 57 -3.82 40.54 -27.09
CA ALA A 57 -4.81 41.38 -27.73
C ALA A 57 -4.08 42.68 -28.10
N PRO A 58 -4.11 43.12 -29.37
CA PRO A 58 -3.39 44.31 -29.78
C PRO A 58 -3.78 45.41 -28.82
N ASP A 59 -2.76 46.03 -28.24
CA ASP A 59 -2.95 47.05 -27.23
C ASP A 59 -3.91 48.10 -27.79
N ARG A 60 -4.90 48.50 -27.00
CA ARG A 60 -5.85 49.57 -27.38
C ARG A 60 -5.17 50.92 -27.20
N GLY A 61 -3.94 51.04 -27.72
CA GLY A 61 -3.26 52.30 -27.85
C GLY A 61 -4.02 53.20 -28.83
N PRO A 62 -3.81 54.52 -28.75
CA PRO A 62 -4.40 55.47 -29.71
C PRO A 62 -4.08 55.03 -31.14
N GLN A 63 -5.08 55.05 -32.01
CA GLN A 63 -4.87 54.70 -33.42
C GLN A 63 -3.88 55.70 -34.05
N PRO A 64 -3.19 55.34 -35.14
CA PRO A 64 -2.21 56.23 -35.78
C PRO A 64 -2.77 57.64 -36.06
N VAL A 65 -4.05 57.73 -36.42
CA VAL A 65 -4.76 59.00 -36.67
C VAL A 65 -4.93 59.86 -35.41
N ASP A 66 -5.06 59.23 -34.24
CA ASP A 66 -5.18 59.91 -32.95
C ASP A 66 -3.81 60.42 -32.48
N ARG A 67 -2.73 59.71 -32.83
CA ARG A 67 -1.35 60.13 -32.54
C ARG A 67 -0.97 61.39 -33.31
N GLU A 68 -1.33 61.45 -34.60
CA GLU A 68 -1.09 62.62 -35.45
C GLU A 68 -1.95 63.83 -35.06
N ARG A 69 -3.16 63.60 -34.54
CA ARG A 69 -4.12 64.68 -34.22
C ARG A 69 -3.88 65.33 -32.86
N TYR A 70 -3.42 64.56 -31.87
CA TYR A 70 -3.36 65.00 -30.46
C TYR A 70 -1.95 65.18 -29.90
N GLY A 71 -0.90 64.89 -30.68
CA GLY A 71 0.48 65.21 -30.31
C GLY A 71 0.96 64.43 -29.08
N TYR A 72 1.00 63.11 -29.18
CA TYR A 72 1.73 62.29 -28.20
C TYR A 72 3.23 62.51 -28.45
N ASP A 73 3.91 63.12 -27.47
CA ASP A 73 5.35 63.38 -27.53
C ASP A 73 6.13 62.07 -27.65
N TRP A 74 7.20 62.10 -28.44
CA TRP A 74 8.07 60.95 -28.73
C TRP A 74 9.04 60.62 -27.58
N GLU A 75 8.77 61.09 -26.37
CA GLU A 75 9.61 60.80 -25.22
C GLU A 75 9.09 59.53 -24.54
N ASP A 76 9.98 58.53 -24.48
CA ASP A 76 9.85 57.24 -23.79
C ASP A 76 9.36 56.03 -24.63
N GLU A 77 9.82 55.88 -25.87
CA GLU A 77 9.75 54.60 -26.59
C GLU A 77 11.14 53.96 -26.84
N ASP A 78 12.11 54.04 -25.92
CA ASP A 78 13.36 53.24 -26.04
C ASP A 78 13.98 52.77 -24.70
N GLU A 79 13.23 52.80 -23.59
CA GLU A 79 13.64 52.17 -22.32
C GLU A 79 12.53 51.24 -21.80
N ARG A 80 12.09 50.31 -22.64
CA ARG A 80 11.70 49.01 -22.09
C ARG A 80 12.83 48.09 -22.41
N ASP A 81 13.83 48.15 -21.53
CA ASP A 81 14.77 47.07 -21.31
C ASP A 81 14.07 45.78 -21.65
N GLU A 82 14.63 45.09 -22.63
CA GLU A 82 14.43 43.68 -22.82
C GLU A 82 14.68 43.04 -21.45
N GLU A 83 13.65 42.94 -20.62
CA GLU A 83 13.51 41.84 -19.70
C GLU A 83 13.50 40.62 -20.62
N VAL A 84 14.72 40.19 -20.98
CA VAL A 84 15.07 38.82 -21.24
C VAL A 84 14.60 38.12 -19.97
N ALA A 85 13.29 37.85 -19.93
CA ALA A 85 12.70 36.98 -18.96
C ALA A 85 13.58 35.75 -19.08
N GLU A 86 14.37 35.50 -18.05
CA GLU A 86 15.08 34.26 -17.86
C GLU A 86 13.98 33.19 -17.87
N ARG A 87 13.58 32.78 -19.08
CA ARG A 87 12.81 31.59 -19.36
C ARG A 87 13.81 30.49 -19.08
N GLY A 88 14.06 30.27 -17.78
CA GLY A 88 14.84 29.14 -17.30
C GLY A 88 14.29 27.94 -18.04
N LEU A 89 15.15 27.39 -18.91
CA LEU A 89 14.76 26.48 -19.97
C LEU A 89 13.70 25.50 -19.45
N PRO A 90 12.50 25.42 -20.05
CA PRO A 90 11.43 24.53 -19.57
C PRO A 90 11.93 23.08 -19.44
N VAL A 91 12.92 22.72 -20.25
CA VAL A 91 13.72 21.49 -20.17
C VAL A 91 14.40 21.31 -18.81
N ARG A 92 15.07 22.33 -18.26
CA ARG A 92 15.76 22.24 -16.95
C ARG A 92 14.76 21.95 -15.83
N GLN A 93 13.60 22.59 -15.81
CA GLN A 93 12.60 22.35 -14.77
C GLN A 93 11.97 20.96 -14.89
N PHE A 94 11.69 20.50 -16.12
CA PHE A 94 11.21 19.15 -16.39
C PHE A 94 12.24 18.08 -15.97
N LEU A 95 13.53 18.28 -16.28
CA LEU A 95 14.61 17.39 -15.85
C LEU A 95 14.77 17.35 -14.33
N VAL A 96 14.60 18.47 -13.62
CA VAL A 96 14.59 18.48 -12.15
C VAL A 96 13.39 17.68 -11.62
N GLY A 97 12.22 17.80 -12.25
CA GLY A 97 11.03 17.01 -11.88
C GLY A 97 11.23 15.52 -12.06
N LEU A 98 11.74 15.11 -13.22
CA LEU A 98 12.12 13.71 -13.49
C LEU A 98 13.20 13.23 -12.50
N GLY A 99 14.18 14.06 -12.18
CA GLY A 99 15.21 13.74 -11.19
C GLY A 99 14.64 13.48 -9.80
N VAL A 100 13.67 14.30 -9.35
CA VAL A 100 12.97 14.08 -8.06
C VAL A 100 12.16 12.79 -8.09
N ILE A 101 11.42 12.52 -9.16
CA ILE A 101 10.65 11.27 -9.33
C ILE A 101 11.59 10.06 -9.27
N ALA A 102 12.68 10.09 -10.04
CA ALA A 102 13.68 9.02 -10.06
C ALA A 102 14.30 8.81 -8.67
N ALA A 103 14.67 9.90 -7.96
CA ALA A 103 15.20 9.81 -6.62
C ALA A 103 14.21 9.19 -5.62
N LEU A 104 12.91 9.51 -5.72
CA LEU A 104 11.87 8.92 -4.88
C LEU A 104 11.66 7.43 -5.19
N VAL A 105 11.66 7.04 -6.47
CA VAL A 105 11.59 5.63 -6.87
C VAL A 105 12.78 4.85 -6.32
N VAL A 106 13.99 5.39 -6.46
CA VAL A 106 15.21 4.77 -5.92
C VAL A 106 15.15 4.67 -4.40
N LEU A 107 14.63 5.69 -3.71
CA LEU A 107 14.49 5.68 -2.26
C LEU A 107 13.48 4.62 -1.78
N ILE A 108 12.32 4.52 -2.44
CA ILE A 108 11.33 3.46 -2.15
C ILE A 108 11.97 2.09 -2.37
N TRP A 109 12.58 1.87 -3.54
CA TRP A 109 13.24 0.61 -3.86
C TRP A 109 14.35 0.27 -2.86
N ALA A 110 15.17 1.24 -2.47
CA ALA A 110 16.25 1.04 -1.50
C ALA A 110 15.74 0.75 -0.08
N VAL A 111 14.62 1.34 0.34
CA VAL A 111 14.01 1.04 1.65
C VAL A 111 13.38 -0.34 1.63
N ASP A 112 12.61 -0.65 0.58
CA ASP A 112 11.88 -1.91 0.46
C ASP A 112 12.85 -3.10 0.33
N SER A 113 13.85 -3.00 -0.56
CA SER A 113 14.90 -4.02 -0.72
C SER A 113 15.76 -4.26 0.52
N ARG A 114 15.78 -3.33 1.48
CA ARG A 114 16.57 -3.46 2.73
C ARG A 114 15.74 -3.84 3.95
N SER A 115 14.43 -3.64 3.93
CA SER A 115 13.58 -3.79 5.12
C SER A 115 12.34 -4.66 4.91
N GLY A 116 12.01 -4.96 3.65
CA GLY A 116 10.92 -5.81 3.20
C GLY A 116 11.31 -7.29 3.09
N TRP A 117 10.40 -8.09 2.51
CA TRP A 117 10.58 -9.53 2.33
C TRP A 117 11.79 -9.86 1.45
N ASP A 118 12.04 -9.07 0.41
CA ASP A 118 13.16 -9.25 -0.51
C ASP A 118 14.54 -9.10 0.15
N ALA A 119 14.60 -8.45 1.31
CA ALA A 119 15.82 -8.32 2.11
C ALA A 119 16.22 -9.63 2.81
N VAL A 120 15.28 -10.57 2.94
CA VAL A 120 15.54 -11.91 3.50
C VAL A 120 16.24 -12.75 2.42
N ASP A 121 17.32 -13.44 2.80
CA ASP A 121 18.04 -14.31 1.87
C ASP A 121 17.13 -15.41 1.30
N SER A 122 17.39 -15.83 0.07
CA SER A 122 16.52 -16.78 -0.66
C SER A 122 16.34 -18.11 0.08
N ASP A 123 17.40 -18.59 0.74
CA ASP A 123 17.35 -19.85 1.48
C ASP A 123 16.49 -19.72 2.74
N ALA A 124 16.58 -18.59 3.45
CA ALA A 124 15.71 -18.29 4.58
C ALA A 124 14.25 -18.09 4.14
N ARG A 125 14.00 -17.46 2.99
CA ARG A 125 12.65 -17.33 2.43
C ARG A 125 12.06 -18.70 2.11
N ALA A 126 12.81 -19.57 1.45
CA ALA A 126 12.36 -20.94 1.15
C ALA A 126 12.04 -21.74 2.41
N LYS A 127 12.90 -21.67 3.44
CA LYS A 127 12.65 -22.33 4.74
C LYS A 127 11.43 -21.75 5.46
N ALA A 128 11.19 -20.45 5.33
CA ALA A 128 10.03 -19.80 5.92
C ALA A 128 8.74 -20.24 5.23
N GLU A 129 8.71 -20.25 3.89
CA GLU A 129 7.57 -20.76 3.13
C GLU A 129 7.28 -22.23 3.43
N GLU A 130 8.32 -23.07 3.56
CA GLU A 130 8.18 -24.47 4.00
C GLU A 130 7.54 -24.54 5.39
N ARG A 131 8.05 -23.74 6.35
CA ARG A 131 7.49 -23.68 7.71
C ARG A 131 6.03 -23.23 7.71
N PHE A 132 5.65 -22.25 6.89
CA PHE A 132 4.28 -21.78 6.80
C PHE A 132 3.38 -22.83 6.14
N SER A 133 3.88 -23.52 5.11
CA SER A 133 3.19 -24.62 4.43
C SER A 133 2.92 -25.79 5.37
N ASP A 134 3.88 -26.14 6.22
CA ASP A 134 3.71 -27.18 7.23
C ASP A 134 2.61 -26.84 8.24
N GLU A 135 2.61 -25.62 8.76
CA GLU A 135 1.60 -25.21 9.74
C GLU A 135 0.22 -25.04 9.10
N ALA A 136 0.14 -24.49 7.89
CA ALA A 136 -1.09 -24.42 7.11
C ALA A 136 -1.63 -25.82 6.81
N SER A 137 -0.76 -26.78 6.49
CA SER A 137 -1.17 -28.18 6.24
C SER A 137 -1.83 -28.82 7.46
N ARG A 138 -1.41 -28.45 8.67
CA ARG A 138 -2.04 -28.94 9.91
C ARG A 138 -3.44 -28.35 10.12
N VAL A 139 -3.65 -27.08 9.77
CA VAL A 139 -4.97 -26.43 9.82
C VAL A 139 -5.87 -26.99 8.73
N ALA A 140 -5.35 -27.10 7.51
CA ALA A 140 -6.05 -27.63 6.34
C ALA A 140 -6.36 -29.14 6.46
N GLY A 141 -5.61 -29.87 7.29
CA GLY A 141 -5.75 -31.32 7.45
C GLY A 141 -5.26 -32.13 6.24
N LYS A 142 -4.49 -31.50 5.35
CA LYS A 142 -3.91 -32.08 4.13
C LYS A 142 -2.65 -31.31 3.74
N SER A 143 -1.82 -31.89 2.88
CA SER A 143 -0.64 -31.19 2.35
C SER A 143 -1.07 -30.00 1.48
N VAL A 144 -0.57 -28.82 1.83
CA VAL A 144 -0.78 -27.57 1.09
C VAL A 144 0.51 -26.76 1.02
N THR A 145 0.55 -25.83 0.08
CA THR A 145 1.67 -24.93 -0.15
C THR A 145 1.26 -23.49 0.11
N ILE A 146 2.08 -22.77 0.88
CA ILE A 146 1.97 -21.33 1.07
C ILE A 146 3.13 -20.67 0.32
N ARG A 147 2.82 -19.66 -0.50
CA ARG A 147 3.81 -18.85 -1.21
C ARG A 147 3.68 -17.38 -0.86
N CYS A 148 4.81 -16.70 -0.81
CA CYS A 148 4.87 -15.26 -0.69
C CYS A 148 4.85 -14.66 -2.10
N ASP A 149 3.87 -13.82 -2.39
CA ASP A 149 3.71 -13.23 -3.73
C ASP A 149 4.67 -12.05 -3.95
N GLU A 150 5.95 -12.37 -4.16
CA GLU A 150 7.01 -11.39 -4.41
C GLU A 150 6.73 -10.53 -5.66
N SER A 151 6.00 -11.11 -6.61
CA SER A 151 5.63 -10.45 -7.86
C SER A 151 4.41 -9.52 -7.75
N GLY A 152 3.64 -9.64 -6.67
CA GLY A 152 2.38 -8.91 -6.47
C GLY A 152 1.30 -9.23 -7.52
N ASN A 153 1.35 -10.40 -8.13
CA ASN A 153 0.44 -10.80 -9.22
C ASN A 153 -0.88 -11.41 -8.72
N TYR A 154 -0.94 -11.84 -7.46
CA TYR A 154 -2.04 -12.61 -6.89
C TYR A 154 -2.70 -11.90 -5.71
N VAL A 155 -1.95 -11.15 -4.90
CA VAL A 155 -2.45 -10.48 -3.68
C VAL A 155 -2.06 -9.00 -3.64
N GLY A 156 -2.47 -8.29 -2.59
CA GLY A 156 -2.15 -6.88 -2.41
C GLY A 156 -3.00 -6.01 -3.34
N ALA A 157 -2.38 -5.16 -4.16
CA ALA A 157 -3.10 -4.17 -4.98
C ALA A 157 -4.03 -4.80 -6.02
N VAL A 158 -3.77 -6.04 -6.46
CA VAL A 158 -4.57 -6.73 -7.49
C VAL A 158 -5.93 -7.19 -6.93
N GLN A 159 -5.94 -7.78 -5.73
CA GLN A 159 -7.14 -8.35 -5.12
C GLN A 159 -7.64 -7.57 -3.89
N HIS A 160 -6.95 -6.51 -3.48
CA HIS A 160 -7.15 -5.82 -2.20
C HIS A 160 -7.19 -6.77 -0.98
N ALA A 161 -6.47 -7.89 -1.07
CA ALA A 161 -6.44 -8.95 -0.07
C ALA A 161 -5.02 -9.18 0.45
N ASP A 162 -4.90 -9.51 1.74
CA ASP A 162 -3.62 -9.87 2.40
C ASP A 162 -3.21 -11.33 2.10
N GLY A 163 -4.11 -12.13 1.55
CA GLY A 163 -3.95 -13.51 1.15
C GLY A 163 -5.00 -13.90 0.11
N VAL A 164 -4.76 -15.02 -0.60
CA VAL A 164 -5.76 -15.64 -1.47
C VAL A 164 -5.51 -17.13 -1.56
N ALA A 165 -6.59 -17.91 -1.50
CA ALA A 165 -6.59 -19.36 -1.66
C ALA A 165 -7.75 -19.80 -2.53
N LEU A 166 -7.55 -20.86 -3.32
CA LEU A 166 -8.66 -21.56 -3.95
C LEU A 166 -9.33 -22.46 -2.90
N VAL A 167 -10.65 -22.33 -2.72
CA VAL A 167 -11.41 -23.18 -1.80
C VAL A 167 -11.23 -24.65 -2.18
N GLY A 168 -10.73 -25.46 -1.23
CA GLY A 168 -10.43 -26.88 -1.45
C GLY A 168 -9.18 -27.15 -2.29
N GLY A 169 -8.47 -26.12 -2.75
CA GLY A 169 -7.20 -26.22 -3.45
C GLY A 169 -6.02 -26.60 -2.54
N ASP A 170 -4.81 -26.53 -3.07
CA ASP A 170 -3.56 -26.92 -2.40
C ASP A 170 -2.52 -25.78 -2.35
N LEU A 171 -2.85 -24.60 -2.86
CA LEU A 171 -1.96 -23.45 -2.95
C LEU A 171 -2.66 -22.17 -2.49
N ALA A 172 -2.01 -21.44 -1.60
CA ALA A 172 -2.38 -20.07 -1.25
C ALA A 172 -1.19 -19.12 -1.36
N TYR A 173 -1.50 -17.87 -1.67
CA TYR A 173 -0.53 -16.78 -1.73
C TYR A 173 -0.79 -15.80 -0.59
N LEU A 174 0.28 -15.30 0.02
CA LEU A 174 0.25 -14.24 1.03
C LEU A 174 1.04 -13.03 0.53
N THR A 175 0.69 -11.82 1.00
CA THR A 175 1.50 -10.65 0.62
C THR A 175 2.89 -10.73 1.25
N PRO A 176 3.91 -10.13 0.60
CA PRO A 176 5.27 -10.10 1.13
C PRO A 176 5.34 -9.54 2.57
N GLU A 177 4.50 -8.57 2.92
CA GLU A 177 4.46 -8.02 4.28
C GLU A 177 3.98 -9.05 5.31
N ARG A 178 2.96 -9.86 4.99
CA ARG A 178 2.48 -10.92 5.89
C ARG A 178 3.53 -12.00 6.08
N CYS A 179 4.18 -12.41 5.00
CA CYS A 179 5.30 -13.35 5.05
C CYS A 179 6.45 -12.84 5.92
N LEU A 180 6.82 -11.58 5.78
CA LEU A 180 7.89 -10.98 6.57
C LEU A 180 7.54 -10.94 8.07
N ASP A 181 6.31 -10.59 8.42
CA ASP A 181 5.87 -10.56 9.82
C ASP A 181 5.83 -11.97 10.44
N LEU A 182 5.39 -12.98 9.66
CA LEU A 182 5.45 -14.38 10.09
C LEU A 182 6.89 -14.87 10.24
N TYR A 183 7.79 -14.46 9.35
CA TYR A 183 9.21 -14.80 9.42
C TYR A 183 9.88 -14.19 10.65
N ARG A 184 9.63 -12.89 10.91
CA ARG A 184 10.10 -12.20 12.10
C ARG A 184 9.64 -12.90 13.38
N LEU A 185 8.39 -13.33 13.43
CA LEU A 185 7.89 -14.13 14.54
C LEU A 185 8.64 -15.48 14.63
N ALA A 186 8.58 -16.29 13.59
CA ALA A 186 8.99 -17.70 13.63
C ALA A 186 10.52 -17.91 13.70
N PHE A 187 11.31 -16.99 13.14
CA PHE A 187 12.75 -17.14 13.01
C PHE A 187 13.55 -16.10 13.79
N LYS A 188 12.95 -14.97 14.18
CA LYS A 188 13.62 -13.92 14.98
C LYS A 188 13.03 -13.75 16.38
N GLY A 189 11.87 -14.36 16.66
CA GLY A 189 11.16 -14.15 17.92
C GLY A 189 10.63 -12.73 18.11
N GLU A 190 10.50 -11.98 17.02
CA GLU A 190 10.02 -10.60 17.03
C GLU A 190 8.49 -10.58 16.91
N GLU A 191 7.81 -10.08 17.93
CA GLU A 191 6.36 -9.90 17.95
C GLU A 191 6.01 -8.41 17.81
N ARG A 192 5.15 -8.09 16.83
CA ARG A 192 4.62 -6.75 16.58
C ARG A 192 3.11 -6.83 16.63
N SER A 193 2.54 -6.70 17.83
CA SER A 193 1.18 -7.11 18.20
C SER A 193 0.14 -7.07 17.09
N SER A 194 -0.23 -5.90 16.57
CA SER A 194 -1.27 -5.80 15.54
C SER A 194 -0.89 -6.47 14.21
N GLN A 195 0.37 -6.35 13.79
CA GLN A 195 0.87 -6.90 12.53
C GLN A 195 0.97 -8.42 12.62
N THR A 196 1.61 -8.92 13.69
CA THR A 196 1.73 -10.36 13.98
C THR A 196 0.35 -11.01 14.11
N ALA A 197 -0.59 -10.37 14.82
CA ALA A 197 -1.96 -10.87 14.94
C ALA A 197 -2.64 -11.01 13.58
N ARG A 198 -2.54 -9.99 12.73
CA ARG A 198 -3.16 -10.03 11.40
C ARG A 198 -2.51 -11.08 10.50
N SER A 199 -1.18 -11.21 10.49
CA SER A 199 -0.50 -12.19 9.65
C SER A 199 -0.78 -13.63 10.08
N LEU A 200 -0.92 -13.89 11.38
CA LEU A 200 -1.38 -15.19 11.89
C LEU A 200 -2.82 -15.49 11.48
N ALA A 201 -3.73 -14.50 11.63
CA ALA A 201 -5.12 -14.66 11.25
C ALA A 201 -5.28 -14.93 9.75
N VAL A 202 -4.55 -14.20 8.89
CA VAL A 202 -4.57 -14.41 7.43
C VAL A 202 -4.02 -15.79 7.06
N LEU A 203 -2.87 -16.22 7.59
CA LEU A 203 -2.35 -17.56 7.29
C LEU A 203 -3.34 -18.67 7.70
N ALA A 204 -3.97 -18.53 8.87
CA ALA A 204 -4.99 -19.46 9.31
C ALA A 204 -6.25 -19.43 8.42
N HIS A 205 -6.68 -18.23 8.01
CA HIS A 205 -7.82 -18.00 7.15
C HIS A 205 -7.64 -18.68 5.79
N GLU A 206 -6.52 -18.43 5.11
CA GLU A 206 -6.23 -19.09 3.84
C GLU A 206 -6.14 -20.61 4.00
N ALA A 207 -5.59 -21.12 5.12
CA ALA A 207 -5.55 -22.55 5.37
C ALA A 207 -6.95 -23.18 5.52
N TRP A 208 -7.94 -22.46 6.06
CA TRP A 208 -9.34 -22.91 6.12
C TRP A 208 -10.02 -22.92 4.74
N HIS A 209 -9.68 -21.97 3.86
CA HIS A 209 -10.09 -22.07 2.47
C HIS A 209 -9.52 -23.31 1.80
N LEU A 210 -8.22 -23.60 1.99
CA LEU A 210 -7.60 -24.81 1.44
C LEU A 210 -8.24 -26.08 2.00
N ARG A 211 -8.72 -26.06 3.25
CA ARG A 211 -9.53 -27.16 3.83
C ARG A 211 -10.85 -27.39 3.09
N GLY A 212 -11.40 -26.35 2.46
CA GLY A 212 -12.66 -26.39 1.71
C GLY A 212 -13.79 -25.56 2.30
N GLU A 213 -13.55 -24.74 3.33
CA GLU A 213 -14.55 -23.78 3.80
C GLU A 213 -14.57 -22.56 2.87
N GLY A 214 -15.73 -22.28 2.29
CA GLY A 214 -15.92 -21.19 1.32
C GLY A 214 -16.69 -20.00 1.88
N ASN A 215 -17.23 -20.11 3.09
CA ASN A 215 -17.93 -19.01 3.73
C ASN A 215 -16.95 -18.14 4.53
N GLU A 216 -16.64 -16.95 4.02
CA GLU A 216 -15.67 -16.01 4.61
C GLU A 216 -15.88 -15.74 6.10
N GLY A 217 -17.11 -15.54 6.56
CA GLY A 217 -17.41 -15.32 7.99
C GLY A 217 -17.12 -16.55 8.87
N LYS A 218 -17.40 -17.76 8.38
CA LYS A 218 -17.02 -19.02 9.06
C LYS A 218 -15.51 -19.24 9.00
N THR A 219 -14.90 -19.04 7.84
CA THR A 219 -13.45 -19.11 7.64
C THR A 219 -12.75 -18.19 8.64
N GLU A 220 -13.18 -16.94 8.76
CA GLU A 220 -12.64 -15.97 9.72
C GLU A 220 -12.81 -16.45 11.16
N CYS A 221 -13.99 -16.97 11.52
CA CYS A 221 -14.24 -17.53 12.84
C CYS A 221 -13.26 -18.66 13.20
N TYR A 222 -13.11 -19.63 12.29
CA TYR A 222 -12.23 -20.76 12.49
C TYR A 222 -10.75 -20.36 12.44
N ALA A 223 -10.40 -19.39 11.59
CA ALA A 223 -9.06 -18.83 11.49
C ALA A 223 -8.61 -18.23 12.82
N LEU A 224 -9.46 -17.44 13.47
CA LEU A 224 -9.16 -16.83 14.78
C LEU A 224 -8.92 -17.89 15.86
N GLN A 225 -9.65 -19.01 15.82
CA GLN A 225 -9.47 -20.11 16.77
C GLN A 225 -8.17 -20.89 16.49
N SER A 226 -8.01 -21.36 15.25
CA SER A 226 -6.79 -22.08 14.84
C SER A 226 -5.52 -21.22 14.89
N GLY A 227 -5.67 -19.88 14.79
CA GLY A 227 -4.60 -18.89 14.89
C GLY A 227 -3.91 -18.88 16.25
N VAL A 228 -4.58 -19.34 17.31
CA VAL A 228 -3.98 -19.46 18.65
C VAL A 228 -2.90 -20.55 18.66
N GLU A 229 -3.22 -21.74 18.14
CA GLU A 229 -2.27 -22.85 18.11
C GLU A 229 -1.20 -22.64 17.03
N LEU A 230 -1.56 -22.05 15.88
CA LEU A 230 -0.60 -21.58 14.88
C LEU A 230 0.42 -20.62 15.49
N GLY A 231 -0.03 -19.58 16.20
CA GLY A 231 0.84 -18.63 16.88
C GLY A 231 1.76 -19.29 17.89
N ARG A 232 1.28 -20.28 18.65
CA ARG A 232 2.11 -21.06 19.59
C ARG A 232 3.22 -21.81 18.89
N ARG A 233 2.92 -22.48 17.77
CA ARG A 233 3.89 -23.27 17.01
C ARG A 233 4.90 -22.41 16.25
N LEU A 234 4.55 -21.14 16.01
CA LEU A 234 5.47 -20.14 15.48
C LEU A 234 6.22 -19.37 16.59
N GLY A 235 6.08 -19.74 17.87
CA GLY A 235 6.93 -19.26 18.95
C GLY A 235 6.26 -18.34 19.99
N LEU A 236 4.97 -18.08 19.88
CA LEU A 236 4.24 -17.32 20.90
C LEU A 236 3.92 -18.16 22.14
N SER A 237 3.80 -17.50 23.30
CA SER A 237 3.15 -18.12 24.45
C SER A 237 1.65 -18.32 24.18
N ALA A 238 1.02 -19.29 24.85
CA ALA A 238 -0.43 -19.52 24.72
C ALA A 238 -1.26 -18.28 25.09
N SER A 239 -0.82 -17.53 26.10
CA SER A 239 -1.51 -16.32 26.54
C SER A 239 -1.39 -15.19 25.53
N THR A 240 -0.22 -15.01 24.91
CA THR A 240 -0.02 -14.00 23.86
C THR A 240 -0.78 -14.35 22.59
N ALA A 241 -0.68 -15.59 22.09
CA ALA A 241 -1.41 -15.99 20.89
C ALA A 241 -2.93 -15.78 21.05
N ARG A 242 -3.50 -16.19 22.19
CA ARG A 242 -4.93 -15.97 22.49
C ARG A 242 -5.28 -14.50 22.61
N ARG A 243 -4.43 -13.69 23.26
CA ARG A 243 -4.65 -12.23 23.35
C ARG A 243 -4.72 -11.59 21.96
N LEU A 244 -3.82 -11.97 21.06
CA LEU A 244 -3.79 -11.45 19.68
C LEU A 244 -5.03 -11.86 18.88
N MET A 245 -5.48 -13.11 18.97
CA MET A 245 -6.69 -13.56 18.27
C MET A 245 -7.97 -12.94 18.84
N ARG A 246 -8.05 -12.74 20.16
CA ARG A 246 -9.15 -11.99 20.79
C ARG A 246 -9.21 -10.54 20.32
N GLN A 247 -8.05 -9.92 20.14
CA GLN A 247 -7.97 -8.57 19.58
C GLN A 247 -8.52 -8.55 18.15
N GLN A 248 -8.12 -9.48 17.28
CA GLN A 248 -8.65 -9.57 15.91
C GLN A 248 -10.16 -9.83 15.89
N LEU A 249 -10.68 -10.72 16.75
CA LEU A 249 -12.12 -10.95 16.90
C LEU A 249 -12.88 -9.67 17.29
N THR A 250 -12.34 -8.92 18.25
CA THR A 250 -12.93 -7.65 18.70
C THR A 250 -12.92 -6.61 17.59
N GLU A 251 -11.79 -6.48 16.88
CA GLU A 251 -11.65 -5.57 15.74
C GLU A 251 -12.60 -5.95 14.60
N ASN A 252 -12.77 -7.24 14.32
CA ASN A 252 -13.70 -7.75 13.31
C ASN A 252 -15.14 -7.31 13.60
N ALA A 253 -15.61 -7.46 14.85
CA ALA A 253 -16.94 -7.05 15.27
C ALA A 253 -17.21 -5.54 15.06
N LEU A 254 -16.16 -4.71 15.05
CA LEU A 254 -16.26 -3.27 14.83
C LEU A 254 -16.34 -2.89 13.34
N ARG A 255 -16.04 -3.79 12.39
CA ARG A 255 -15.93 -3.50 10.94
C ARG A 255 -17.27 -3.41 10.18
N ARG A 256 -18.39 -3.12 10.87
CA ARG A 256 -19.78 -3.13 10.34
C ARG A 256 -20.09 -2.32 9.06
N LYS A 257 -19.13 -1.56 8.49
CA LYS A 257 -19.33 -0.69 7.32
C LYS A 257 -18.47 -1.03 6.09
N GLY A 258 -17.48 -1.92 6.19
CA GLY A 258 -16.47 -2.11 5.13
C GLY A 258 -16.67 -3.36 4.28
N ASN A 259 -16.59 -4.55 4.90
CA ASN A 259 -16.62 -5.85 4.23
C ASN A 259 -17.50 -6.81 5.06
N LEU A 260 -18.82 -6.79 4.82
CA LEU A 260 -19.79 -7.57 5.60
C LEU A 260 -19.60 -9.09 5.47
N GLU A 261 -19.01 -9.53 4.36
CA GLU A 261 -18.71 -10.92 4.05
C GLU A 261 -17.74 -11.56 5.06
N TYR A 262 -16.76 -10.79 5.53
CA TYR A 262 -15.76 -11.24 6.52
C TYR A 262 -16.22 -11.06 7.97
N LEU A 263 -17.46 -10.57 8.19
CA LEU A 263 -17.97 -10.38 9.53
C LEU A 263 -18.21 -11.76 10.17
N VAL A 264 -17.57 -11.98 11.30
CA VAL A 264 -17.73 -13.19 12.08
C VAL A 264 -19.21 -13.33 12.51
N PRO A 265 -19.86 -14.46 12.23
CA PRO A 265 -21.29 -14.61 12.47
C PRO A 265 -21.60 -14.84 13.96
N PRO A 266 -22.82 -14.57 14.45
CA PRO A 266 -23.18 -14.69 15.87
C PRO A 266 -22.97 -16.08 16.48
N GLU A 267 -22.94 -17.13 15.66
CA GLU A 267 -22.67 -18.51 16.04
C GLU A 267 -21.21 -18.74 16.45
N CYS A 268 -20.31 -17.82 16.11
CA CYS A 268 -18.90 -17.83 16.47
C CYS A 268 -18.67 -17.26 17.89
N ARG A 269 -18.83 -18.13 18.88
CA ARG A 269 -18.69 -17.79 20.30
C ARG A 269 -18.34 -19.05 21.09
N ASN A 270 -17.83 -18.88 22.30
CA ASN A 270 -17.56 -19.97 23.24
C ASN A 270 -18.79 -20.87 23.42
N GLY A 271 -18.63 -22.17 23.20
CA GLY A 271 -19.69 -23.19 23.23
C GLY A 271 -20.74 -23.03 22.12
N GLY A 272 -20.47 -22.20 21.11
CA GLY A 272 -21.34 -21.98 19.96
C GLY A 272 -21.20 -23.05 18.88
N PRO A 273 -22.08 -23.06 17.87
CA PRO A 273 -22.01 -24.04 16.78
C PRO A 273 -20.73 -23.99 15.92
N LEU A 274 -20.00 -22.88 15.97
CA LEU A 274 -18.73 -22.71 15.24
C LEU A 274 -17.50 -22.77 16.17
N ASP A 275 -17.69 -23.15 17.43
CA ASP A 275 -16.57 -23.42 18.33
C ASP A 275 -15.90 -24.74 17.94
N LEU A 276 -14.59 -24.71 17.70
CA LEU A 276 -13.77 -25.88 17.37
C LEU A 276 -13.51 -26.75 18.61
N ASP A 277 -13.66 -26.21 19.82
CA ASP A 277 -13.45 -26.91 21.09
C ASP A 277 -14.57 -26.55 22.10
N PRO A 278 -15.83 -26.97 21.84
CA PRO A 278 -16.99 -26.55 22.62
C PRO A 278 -16.99 -27.06 24.07
N ASP A 279 -16.14 -28.05 24.39
CA ASP A 279 -15.97 -28.60 25.74
C ASP A 279 -15.02 -27.74 26.61
N SER A 280 -14.47 -26.66 26.05
CA SER A 280 -13.44 -25.82 26.65
C SER A 280 -13.88 -24.35 26.68
N ASP A 281 -13.70 -23.67 27.82
CA ASP A 281 -13.98 -22.23 27.92
C ASP A 281 -12.90 -21.33 27.27
N LYS A 282 -12.05 -21.91 26.42
CA LYS A 282 -10.86 -21.27 25.87
C LYS A 282 -11.07 -20.81 24.44
N PHE A 283 -12.07 -19.95 24.25
CA PHE A 283 -12.35 -19.30 22.98
C PHE A 283 -11.72 -17.89 22.84
N PRO A 284 -11.41 -17.42 21.61
CA PRO A 284 -11.12 -18.27 20.46
C PRO A 284 -9.85 -19.10 20.71
#